data_AF-A0AAW7R249-F1
#
_entry.id   AF-A0AAW7R249-F1
#
_cell.length_a   1.000
_cell.length_b   1.000
_cell.length_c   1.000
_cell.angle_alpha   90.00
_cell.angle_beta   90.00
_cell.angle_gamma   90.00
#
_symmetry.space_group_name_H-M   'P 1'
#
loop_
_entity.id
_entity.type
_entity.pdbx_description
1 polymer ?
#
loop_
_entity_poly.entity_id
_entity_poly.type
_entity_poly.pdbx_seq_one_letter_code
_entity_poly.pdbx_strand_id
1 'polypeptide(L)'
;MRYNKPGSESNPFVLDQRLAHDCLRLGAMQLSEVLLFDDSRYDWLVLVPKVADVVEFLDLPAAQQQQLALEIQHVSQKLKQWRPQAKLNVGALGNVVSQLHVHLLLREPGDPAWPGPVWGHSAALRHTGQHAQERCAVWRQRLGLTGERD
;
A
#
# COMPACT_ATOMS: atom_id res chain seq x y z
N MET A 1 23.06 9.06 5.55
CA MET A 1 22.68 7.86 4.78
C MET A 1 22.86 8.21 3.32
N ARG A 2 23.76 7.52 2.60
CA ARG A 2 24.01 7.78 1.18
C ARG A 2 23.19 6.77 0.39
N TYR A 3 22.25 7.24 -0.43
CA TYR A 3 21.57 6.40 -1.40
C TYR A 3 22.56 6.12 -2.53
N ASN A 4 23.31 5.01 -2.41
CA ASN A 4 24.12 4.49 -3.50
C ASN A 4 23.18 3.86 -4.52
N LYS A 5 23.17 4.38 -5.76
CA LYS A 5 22.49 3.75 -6.89
C LYS A 5 23.48 2.78 -7.55
N PRO A 6 23.30 1.45 -7.48
CA PRO A 6 24.08 0.53 -8.28
C PRO A 6 23.60 0.61 -9.75
N GLY A 7 24.54 0.57 -10.67
CA GLY A 7 24.28 0.54 -12.11
C GLY A 7 23.86 -0.85 -12.60
N SER A 8 22.91 -0.83 -13.55
CA SER A 8 22.63 -1.82 -14.62
C SER A 8 22.99 -3.30 -14.41
N GLU A 9 22.37 -3.94 -13.43
CA GLU A 9 21.90 -5.33 -13.54
C GLU A 9 20.42 -5.30 -13.14
N SER A 10 19.51 -5.84 -13.96
CA SER A 10 18.07 -5.80 -13.65
C SER A 10 17.77 -6.77 -12.51
N ASN A 11 17.99 -6.33 -11.28
CA ASN A 11 17.59 -7.07 -10.09
C ASN A 11 16.10 -7.43 -10.21
N PRO A 12 15.69 -8.65 -9.82
CA PRO A 12 14.28 -8.96 -9.71
C PRO A 12 13.66 -8.12 -8.60
N PHE A 13 12.42 -7.68 -8.80
CA PHE A 13 11.65 -7.08 -7.71
C PHE A 13 11.46 -8.11 -6.59
N VAL A 14 11.76 -7.70 -5.36
CA VAL A 14 11.50 -8.46 -4.13
C VAL A 14 10.84 -7.51 -3.14
N LEU A 15 9.69 -7.90 -2.59
CA LEU A 15 9.02 -7.09 -1.56
C LEU A 15 9.88 -7.02 -0.30
N ASP A 16 10.03 -5.82 0.26
CA ASP A 16 10.75 -5.61 1.51
C ASP A 16 10.19 -6.48 2.65
N GLN A 17 11.08 -7.04 3.46
CA GLN A 17 10.71 -7.98 4.52
C GLN A 17 9.78 -7.36 5.58
N ARG A 18 9.91 -6.06 5.88
CA ARG A 18 9.03 -5.37 6.82
C ARG A 18 7.65 -5.17 6.21
N LEU A 19 7.57 -4.78 4.94
CA LEU A 19 6.29 -4.71 4.23
C LEU A 19 5.61 -6.08 4.17
N ALA A 20 6.36 -7.15 3.91
CA ALA A 20 5.85 -8.52 3.91
C ALA A 20 5.38 -8.99 5.29
N HIS A 21 5.97 -8.49 6.38
CA HIS A 21 5.60 -8.83 7.75
C HIS A 21 4.43 -8.00 8.28
N ASP A 22 4.38 -6.71 7.94
CA ASP A 22 3.39 -5.75 8.46
C ASP A 22 2.13 -5.66 7.58
N CYS A 23 2.08 -6.40 6.47
CA CYS A 23 0.95 -6.40 5.54
C CYS A 23 0.52 -7.81 5.11
N LEU A 24 -0.72 -7.91 4.68
CA LEU A 24 -1.30 -9.08 4.04
C LEU A 24 -1.34 -8.85 2.52
N ARG A 25 -0.83 -9.79 1.71
CA ARG A 25 -0.86 -9.68 0.24
C ARG A 25 -2.27 -9.89 -0.31
N LEU A 26 -2.74 -8.95 -1.12
CA LEU A 26 -4.03 -9.06 -1.80
C LEU A 26 -3.88 -9.62 -3.22
N GLY A 27 -2.82 -9.24 -3.92
CA GLY A 27 -2.54 -9.62 -5.30
C GLY A 27 -1.77 -8.49 -5.99
N ALA A 28 -1.81 -8.45 -7.32
CA ALA A 28 -1.09 -7.44 -8.08
C ALA A 28 -1.97 -6.76 -9.15
N MET A 29 -1.70 -5.48 -9.35
CA MET A 29 -2.13 -4.72 -10.53
C MET A 29 -1.01 -4.73 -11.59
N GLN A 30 -1.14 -3.88 -12.62
CA GLN A 30 -0.19 -3.82 -13.72
C GLN A 30 1.22 -3.49 -13.25
N LEU A 31 1.37 -2.42 -12.45
CA LEU A 31 2.65 -1.96 -11.91
C LEU A 31 2.84 -2.42 -10.47
N SER A 32 1.83 -2.34 -9.61
CA SER A 32 2.03 -2.52 -8.16
C SER A 32 1.56 -3.86 -7.62
N GLU A 33 2.28 -4.39 -6.63
CA GLU A 33 1.69 -5.26 -5.61
C GLU A 33 0.67 -4.44 -4.81
N VAL A 34 -0.44 -5.07 -4.44
CA VAL A 34 -1.45 -4.48 -3.56
C VAL A 34 -1.47 -5.23 -2.25
N LEU A 35 -1.22 -4.50 -1.17
CA LEU A 35 -1.18 -5.02 0.18
C LEU A 35 -2.28 -4.39 1.04
N LEU A 36 -2.77 -5.13 2.02
CA LEU A 36 -3.57 -4.64 3.13
C LEU A 36 -2.65 -4.47 4.33
N PHE A 37 -2.49 -3.24 4.84
CA PHE A 37 -1.69 -3.01 6.04
C PHE A 37 -2.36 -3.70 7.23
N ASP A 38 -1.60 -4.44 8.05
CA ASP A 38 -2.14 -5.27 9.13
C ASP A 38 -2.47 -4.44 10.39
N ASP A 39 -3.37 -3.48 10.20
CA ASP A 39 -3.92 -2.63 11.23
C ASP A 39 -5.43 -2.48 11.04
N SER A 40 -6.19 -3.29 11.79
CA SER A 40 -7.65 -3.41 11.68
C SER A 40 -8.41 -2.15 12.05
N ARG A 41 -7.73 -1.13 12.59
CA ARG A 41 -8.33 0.16 12.94
C ARG A 41 -8.67 1.00 11.72
N TYR A 42 -8.07 0.72 10.57
CA TYR A 42 -8.20 1.55 9.36
C TYR A 42 -8.48 0.70 8.12
N ASP A 43 -9.26 1.24 7.17
CA ASP A 43 -9.29 0.72 5.80
C ASP A 43 -8.01 1.19 5.08
N TRP A 44 -6.90 0.43 5.22
CA TRP A 44 -5.56 0.86 4.80
C TRP A 44 -4.91 -0.07 3.79
N LEU A 45 -4.80 0.39 2.54
CA LEU A 45 -4.13 -0.31 1.45
C LEU A 45 -2.75 0.31 1.16
N VAL A 46 -1.83 -0.51 0.66
CA VAL A 46 -0.49 -0.09 0.26
C VAL A 46 -0.20 -0.58 -1.15
N LEU A 47 0.26 0.31 -2.02
CA LEU A 47 0.75 -0.01 -3.36
C LEU A 47 2.27 -0.04 -3.35
N VAL A 48 2.86 -1.10 -3.88
CA VAL A 48 4.32 -1.24 -4.01
C VAL A 48 4.66 -1.51 -5.48
N PRO A 49 5.18 -0.54 -6.25
CA PRO A 49 5.60 -0.76 -7.62
C PRO A 49 6.56 -1.94 -7.74
N LYS A 50 6.28 -2.88 -8.64
CA LYS A 50 7.08 -4.09 -8.92
C LYS A 50 8.33 -3.77 -9.75
N VAL A 51 9.12 -2.82 -9.27
CA VAL A 51 10.34 -2.32 -9.92
C VAL A 51 11.47 -2.39 -8.89
N ALA A 52 12.55 -3.08 -9.24
CA ALA A 52 13.66 -3.26 -8.33
C ALA A 52 14.36 -1.94 -8.01
N ASP A 53 14.86 -1.83 -6.78
CA ASP A 53 15.73 -0.76 -6.29
C ASP A 53 15.17 0.67 -6.41
N VAL A 54 13.85 0.82 -6.58
CA VAL A 54 13.15 2.11 -6.60
C VAL A 54 12.86 2.55 -5.17
N VAL A 55 13.33 3.74 -4.82
CA VAL A 55 13.14 4.35 -3.49
C VAL A 55 12.14 5.48 -3.57
N GLU A 56 12.29 6.33 -4.57
CA GLU A 56 11.50 7.54 -4.75
C GLU A 56 10.54 7.43 -5.94
N PHE A 57 9.44 8.19 -5.90
CA PHE A 57 8.55 8.30 -7.07
C PHE A 57 9.29 8.75 -8.34
N LEU A 58 10.29 9.63 -8.18
CA LEU A 58 11.11 10.15 -9.26
C LEU A 58 12.11 9.14 -9.84
N ASP A 59 12.35 8.01 -9.15
CA ASP A 59 13.17 6.91 -9.68
C ASP A 59 12.43 6.11 -10.76
N LEU A 60 11.08 6.15 -10.76
CA LEU A 60 10.27 5.52 -11.80
C LEU A 60 10.41 6.28 -13.13
N PRO A 61 10.51 5.59 -14.27
CA PRO A 61 10.30 6.19 -15.59
C PRO A 61 8.94 6.88 -15.68
N ALA A 62 8.83 7.93 -16.51
CA ALA A 62 7.62 8.74 -16.64
C ALA A 62 6.34 7.91 -16.94
N ALA A 63 6.44 6.88 -17.77
CA ALA A 63 5.32 5.99 -18.06
C ALA A 63 4.86 5.20 -16.81
N GLN A 64 5.80 4.77 -15.95
CA GLN A 64 5.48 4.06 -14.72
C GLN A 64 4.97 5.01 -13.63
N GLN A 65 5.46 6.27 -13.59
CA GLN A 65 4.87 7.31 -12.73
C GLN A 65 3.39 7.55 -13.07
N GLN A 66 3.06 7.65 -14.37
CA GLN A 66 1.68 7.77 -14.83
C GLN A 66 0.85 6.54 -14.48
N GLN A 67 1.40 5.34 -14.70
CA GLN A 67 0.73 4.10 -14.33
C GLN A 67 0.45 4.02 -12.81
N LEU A 68 1.42 4.40 -11.97
CA LEU A 68 1.22 4.44 -10.51
C LEU A 68 0.14 5.45 -10.13
N ALA A 69 0.08 6.62 -10.77
CA ALA A 69 -0.98 7.59 -10.54
C ALA A 69 -2.37 7.04 -10.88
N LEU A 70 -2.50 6.27 -11.98
CA LEU A 70 -3.74 5.59 -12.35
C LEU A 70 -4.14 4.51 -11.32
N GLU A 71 -3.19 3.74 -10.81
CA GLU A 71 -3.44 2.74 -9.77
C GLU A 71 -3.86 3.39 -8.44
N ILE A 72 -3.16 4.46 -8.03
CA ILE A 72 -3.54 5.28 -6.87
C ILE A 72 -4.98 5.78 -7.03
N GLN A 73 -5.33 6.32 -8.19
CA GLN A 73 -6.69 6.80 -8.48
C GLN A 73 -7.72 5.67 -8.37
N HIS A 74 -7.44 4.51 -8.98
CA HIS A 74 -8.35 3.36 -8.95
C HIS A 74 -8.62 2.89 -7.51
N VAL A 75 -7.56 2.65 -6.73
CA VAL A 75 -7.69 2.21 -5.34
C VAL A 75 -8.38 3.26 -4.47
N SER A 76 -8.03 4.53 -4.64
CA SER A 76 -8.68 5.67 -3.97
C SER A 76 -10.18 5.70 -4.22
N GLN A 77 -10.60 5.48 -5.46
CA GLN A 77 -12.02 5.42 -5.83
C GLN A 77 -12.74 4.26 -5.14
N LYS A 78 -12.13 3.06 -5.10
CA LYS A 78 -12.71 1.91 -4.41
C LYS A 78 -12.84 2.12 -2.90
N LEU A 79 -11.85 2.75 -2.27
CA LEU A 79 -11.90 3.16 -0.86
C LEU A 79 -13.02 4.18 -0.63
N LYS A 80 -13.11 5.22 -1.47
CA LYS A 80 -14.17 6.23 -1.34
C LYS A 80 -15.57 5.68 -1.63
N GLN A 81 -15.71 4.72 -2.54
CA GLN A 81 -16.99 4.02 -2.76
C GLN A 81 -17.39 3.15 -1.57
N TRP A 82 -16.41 2.62 -0.82
CA TRP A 82 -16.65 1.86 0.40
C TRP A 82 -17.15 2.75 1.55
N ARG A 83 -16.50 3.89 1.79
CA ARG A 83 -16.98 4.91 2.75
C ARG A 83 -16.97 6.32 2.13
N PRO A 84 -18.09 6.75 1.51
CA PRO A 84 -18.16 8.05 0.82
C PRO A 84 -17.93 9.26 1.72
N GLN A 85 -18.23 9.16 3.02
CA GLN A 85 -18.07 10.27 3.98
C GLN A 85 -16.67 10.34 4.58
N ALA A 86 -15.89 9.26 4.56
CA ALA A 86 -14.55 9.22 5.15
C ALA A 86 -13.54 10.07 4.35
N LYS A 87 -12.56 10.66 5.03
CA LYS A 87 -11.46 11.40 4.40
C LYS A 87 -10.39 10.42 3.91
N LEU A 88 -10.01 10.50 2.64
CA LEU A 88 -8.88 9.75 2.12
C LEU A 88 -7.56 10.44 2.46
N ASN A 89 -6.57 9.67 2.92
CA ASN A 89 -5.17 10.06 3.05
C ASN A 89 -4.36 9.23 2.04
N VAL A 90 -3.43 9.89 1.34
CA VAL A 90 -2.50 9.26 0.40
C VAL A 90 -1.11 9.78 0.71
N GLY A 91 -0.10 8.90 0.80
CA GLY A 91 1.27 9.31 1.09
C GLY A 91 2.32 8.28 0.71
N ALA A 92 3.40 8.75 0.09
CA ALA A 92 4.67 8.03 -0.06
C ALA A 92 5.68 8.69 0.89
N LEU A 93 6.15 7.95 1.90
CA LEU A 93 7.01 8.50 2.96
C LEU A 93 8.40 7.85 2.95
N GLY A 94 8.48 6.54 3.18
CA GLY A 94 9.71 5.78 2.99
C GLY A 94 10.84 5.97 4.00
N ASN A 95 10.65 6.73 5.09
CA ASN A 95 11.73 7.03 6.05
C ASN A 95 12.28 5.79 6.80
N VAL A 96 11.47 4.73 6.96
CA VAL A 96 11.84 3.48 7.67
C VAL A 96 12.10 2.33 6.69
N VAL A 97 11.22 2.17 5.69
CA VAL A 97 11.37 1.22 4.60
C VAL A 97 11.63 2.02 3.33
N SER A 98 12.81 1.89 2.75
CA SER A 98 13.21 2.70 1.59
C SER A 98 12.54 2.27 0.30
N GLN A 99 12.14 1.00 0.14
CA GLN A 99 11.45 0.56 -1.07
C GLN A 99 10.19 1.41 -1.29
N LEU A 100 10.03 1.98 -2.49
CA LEU A 100 8.90 2.85 -2.80
C LEU A 100 7.57 2.15 -2.53
N HIS A 101 6.74 2.77 -1.69
CA HIS A 101 5.39 2.31 -1.41
C HIS A 101 4.48 3.51 -1.14
N VAL A 102 3.21 3.37 -1.51
CA VAL A 102 2.20 4.42 -1.38
C VAL A 102 1.08 3.91 -0.49
N HIS A 103 0.87 4.59 0.64
CA HIS A 103 -0.23 4.34 1.55
C HIS A 103 -1.50 5.02 1.05
N LEU A 104 -2.62 4.31 1.07
CA LEU A 104 -3.97 4.84 0.83
C LEU A 104 -4.90 4.37 1.94
N LEU A 105 -5.46 5.30 2.71
CA LEU A 105 -6.32 4.93 3.82
C LEU A 105 -7.47 5.90 4.08
N LEU A 106 -8.56 5.36 4.60
CA LEU A 106 -9.72 6.14 5.02
C LEU A 106 -9.59 6.57 6.48
N ARG A 107 -10.01 7.80 6.76
CA ARG A 107 -9.94 8.48 8.05
C ARG A 107 -11.29 9.09 8.38
N GLU A 108 -11.62 9.18 9.67
CA GLU A 108 -12.88 9.78 10.12
C GLU A 108 -12.73 10.38 11.53
N PRO A 109 -13.53 11.42 11.88
CA PRO A 109 -13.57 11.91 13.25
C PRO A 109 -13.86 10.78 14.23
N GLY A 110 -13.00 10.62 15.24
CA GLY A 110 -13.09 9.54 16.22
C GLY A 110 -12.21 8.33 15.91
N ASP A 111 -11.58 8.25 14.73
CA ASP A 111 -10.51 7.28 14.54
C ASP A 111 -9.32 7.58 15.47
N PRO A 112 -8.51 6.59 15.85
CA PRO A 112 -7.55 6.73 16.94
C PRO A 112 -6.51 7.84 16.75
N ALA A 113 -6.21 8.23 15.51
CA ALA A 113 -5.19 9.22 15.21
C ALA A 113 -5.78 10.54 14.69
N TRP A 114 -7.10 10.71 14.64
CA TRP A 114 -7.73 11.91 14.11
C TRP A 114 -7.47 13.13 15.03
N PRO A 115 -7.17 14.34 14.50
CA PRO A 115 -7.04 14.71 13.09
C PRO A 115 -5.61 14.56 12.53
N GLY A 116 -4.69 14.03 13.33
CA GLY A 116 -3.29 13.83 12.97
C GLY A 116 -3.06 12.69 11.97
N PRO A 117 -1.80 12.50 11.53
CA PRO A 117 -1.40 11.37 10.72
C PRO A 117 -1.46 10.06 11.51
N VAL A 118 -1.79 8.94 10.84
CA VAL A 118 -1.71 7.60 11.45
C VAL A 118 -0.27 7.15 11.68
N TRP A 119 0.67 7.64 10.87
CA TRP A 119 2.06 7.17 10.85
C TRP A 119 2.75 7.49 12.17
N GLY A 120 3.16 6.45 12.90
CA GLY A 120 3.85 6.61 14.19
C GLY A 120 2.95 7.03 15.35
N HIS A 121 1.63 7.11 15.17
CA HIS A 121 0.71 7.51 16.25
C HIS A 121 0.67 6.49 17.39
N SER A 122 0.50 5.20 17.07
CA SER A 122 0.35 4.11 18.04
C SER A 122 0.53 2.75 17.38
N ALA A 123 0.87 1.72 18.17
CA ALA A 123 1.05 0.35 17.68
C ALA A 123 -0.20 -0.16 16.93
N ALA A 124 0.02 -0.91 15.84
CA ALA A 124 -1.04 -1.51 15.05
C ALA A 124 -1.85 -2.55 15.84
N LEU A 125 -3.16 -2.62 15.59
CA LEU A 125 -3.98 -3.73 16.05
C LEU A 125 -4.15 -4.70 14.89
N ARG A 126 -3.45 -5.83 14.93
CA ARG A 126 -3.47 -6.79 13.82
C ARG A 126 -4.85 -7.39 13.59
N HIS A 127 -5.17 -7.68 12.34
CA HIS A 127 -6.34 -8.49 12.02
C HIS A 127 -6.20 -9.89 12.63
N THR A 128 -7.30 -10.47 13.10
CA THR A 128 -7.30 -11.80 13.72
C THR A 128 -8.04 -12.82 12.85
N GLY A 129 -7.45 -14.02 12.68
CA GLY A 129 -8.08 -15.21 12.09
C GLY A 129 -9.02 -14.93 10.92
N GLN A 130 -10.31 -15.20 11.12
CA GLN A 130 -11.36 -15.04 10.12
C GLN A 130 -11.51 -13.58 9.65
N HIS A 131 -11.35 -12.60 10.54
CA HIS A 131 -11.48 -11.20 10.17
C HIS A 131 -10.42 -10.79 9.14
N ALA A 132 -9.18 -11.26 9.27
CA ALA A 132 -8.14 -11.02 8.28
C ALA A 132 -8.55 -11.55 6.89
N GLN A 133 -9.05 -12.79 6.85
CA GLN A 133 -9.48 -13.46 5.61
C GLN A 133 -10.64 -12.72 4.94
N GLU A 134 -11.65 -12.30 5.71
CA GLU A 134 -12.80 -11.53 5.21
C GLU A 134 -12.36 -10.19 4.64
N ARG A 135 -11.47 -9.48 5.33
CA ARG A 135 -10.93 -8.19 4.90
C ARG A 135 -10.12 -8.31 3.61
N CYS A 136 -9.27 -9.34 3.50
CA CYS A 136 -8.58 -9.64 2.26
C CYS A 136 -9.54 -9.98 1.12
N ALA A 137 -10.54 -10.82 1.36
CA ALA A 137 -11.52 -11.22 0.36
C ALA A 137 -12.32 -10.03 -0.18
N VAL A 138 -12.80 -9.15 0.72
CA VAL A 138 -13.52 -7.92 0.35
C VAL A 138 -12.67 -7.04 -0.57
N TRP A 139 -11.41 -6.80 -0.22
CA TRP A 139 -10.56 -5.93 -1.04
C TRP A 139 -10.14 -6.56 -2.36
N ARG A 140 -9.83 -7.86 -2.38
CA ARG A 140 -9.59 -8.59 -3.64
C ARG A 140 -10.78 -8.46 -4.59
N GLN A 141 -11.99 -8.71 -4.10
CA GLN A 141 -13.21 -8.58 -4.90
C GLN A 141 -13.42 -7.15 -5.39
N ARG A 142 -13.33 -6.14 -4.50
CA ARG A 142 -13.57 -4.72 -4.85
C ARG A 142 -12.58 -4.18 -5.89
N LEU A 143 -11.34 -4.67 -5.84
CA LEU A 143 -10.26 -4.28 -6.74
C LEU A 143 -10.17 -5.17 -7.99
N GLY A 144 -10.99 -6.23 -8.08
CA GLY A 144 -10.91 -7.18 -9.19
C GLY A 144 -9.58 -7.94 -9.25
N LEU A 145 -8.94 -8.14 -8.10
CA LEU A 145 -7.70 -8.89 -8.00
C LEU A 145 -8.03 -10.38 -7.98
N THR A 146 -7.47 -11.14 -8.91
CA THR A 146 -7.40 -12.60 -8.79
C THR A 146 -6.37 -12.92 -7.71
N GLY A 147 -6.77 -13.63 -6.65
CA GLY A 147 -5.78 -14.16 -5.70
C GLY A 147 -4.73 -14.97 -6.46
N GLU A 148 -3.47 -14.88 -6.04
CA GLU A 148 -2.45 -15.84 -6.47
C GLU A 148 -3.03 -17.22 -6.19
N ARG A 149 -3.25 -18.00 -7.26
CA ARG A 149 -3.48 -19.43 -7.10
C ARG A 149 -2.12 -19.97 -6.64
N ASP A 150 -2.11 -20.48 -5.42
CA ASP A 150 -1.01 -21.31 -4.89
C ASP A 150 -0.59 -22.37 -5.93
#